data_AF-A0A2V5UG54-F1
#
_entry.id   AF-A0A2V5UG54-F1
#
_cell.length_a   1.000
_cell.length_b   1.000
_cell.length_c   1.000
_cell.angle_alpha   90.00
_cell.angle_beta   90.00
_cell.angle_gamma   90.00
#
_symmetry.space_group_name_H-M   'P 1'
#
loop_
_entity.id
_entity.type
_entity.pdbx_description
1 polymer ?
#
loop_
_entity_poly.entity_id
_entity_poly.type
_entity_poly.pdbx_seq_one_letter_code
_entity_poly.pdbx_strand_id
1 'polypeptide(L)'
;MAGTESLRQVAHARALLSAWFGIVLLFALFGVIVLAIIGPSPRRSDYEETRAKKRVENLKTLRDEADKALTNYAWVDKNKGLARIPIERAMELTVADLAKQKPAPAGPIAAPTPEAQATAGAGASPAPAAPAPAGSPQSGGASPAASPGAQAPASPAAPSSPPGPASPSPTKSP
;
A
#
# COMPACT_ATOMS: atom_id res chain seq x y z
N MET A 1 -64.74 -29.26 -38.58
CA MET A 1 -63.29 -29.44 -38.37
C MET A 1 -62.76 -28.31 -37.50
N ALA A 2 -63.12 -28.26 -36.21
CA ALA A 2 -62.73 -27.17 -35.29
C ALA A 2 -61.89 -27.66 -34.08
N GLY A 3 -61.69 -28.97 -33.95
CA GLY A 3 -61.00 -29.57 -32.80
C GLY A 3 -59.47 -29.53 -32.88
N THR A 4 -58.89 -29.30 -34.06
CA THR A 4 -57.42 -29.36 -34.26
C THR A 4 -56.74 -28.01 -34.07
N GLU A 5 -57.45 -26.89 -34.25
CA GLU A 5 -56.90 -25.53 -34.08
C GLU A 5 -56.84 -25.13 -32.60
N SER A 6 -57.83 -25.53 -31.79
CA SER A 6 -57.87 -25.21 -30.35
C SER A 6 -56.74 -25.89 -29.55
N LEU A 7 -56.37 -27.13 -29.89
CA LEU A 7 -55.26 -27.84 -29.23
C LEU A 7 -53.89 -27.18 -29.51
N ARG A 8 -53.68 -26.63 -30.71
CA ARG A 8 -52.44 -25.90 -31.02
C ARG A 8 -52.39 -24.56 -30.30
N GLN A 9 -53.51 -23.86 -30.18
CA GLN A 9 -53.57 -22.57 -29.48
C GLN A 9 -53.29 -22.70 -27.97
N VAL A 10 -53.82 -23.74 -27.33
CA VAL A 10 -53.50 -24.06 -25.92
C VAL A 10 -52.03 -24.45 -25.77
N ALA A 11 -51.46 -25.19 -26.71
CA ALA A 11 -50.05 -25.56 -26.69
C ALA A 11 -49.12 -24.34 -26.85
N HIS A 12 -49.45 -23.39 -27.74
CA HIS A 12 -48.67 -22.16 -27.92
C HIS A 12 -48.77 -21.20 -26.72
N ALA A 13 -49.96 -21.05 -26.12
CA ALA A 13 -50.12 -20.26 -24.90
C ALA A 13 -49.32 -20.85 -23.73
N ARG A 14 -49.35 -22.18 -23.58
CA ARG A 14 -48.61 -22.90 -22.53
C ARG A 14 -47.09 -22.85 -22.77
N ALA A 15 -46.65 -22.79 -24.03
CA ALA A 15 -45.25 -22.56 -24.39
C ALA A 15 -44.77 -21.13 -24.08
N LEU A 16 -45.61 -20.11 -24.29
CA LEU A 16 -45.29 -18.72 -23.93
C LEU A 16 -45.22 -18.52 -22.41
N LEU A 17 -46.17 -19.09 -21.66
CA LEU A 17 -46.14 -19.06 -20.20
C LEU A 17 -44.94 -19.86 -19.66
N SER A 18 -44.65 -21.03 -20.22
CA SER A 18 -43.49 -21.85 -19.83
C SER A 18 -42.16 -21.17 -20.14
N ALA A 19 -42.04 -20.48 -21.27
CA ALA A 19 -40.84 -19.72 -21.61
C ALA A 19 -40.64 -18.55 -20.65
N TRP A 20 -41.73 -17.85 -20.28
CA TRP A 20 -41.68 -16.79 -19.28
C TRP A 20 -41.29 -17.30 -17.89
N PHE A 21 -41.89 -18.41 -17.43
CA PHE A 21 -41.48 -19.07 -16.19
C PHE A 21 -40.02 -19.56 -16.23
N GLY A 22 -39.55 -20.05 -17.39
CA GLY A 22 -38.15 -20.43 -17.58
C GLY A 22 -37.20 -19.23 -17.44
N ILE A 23 -37.56 -18.08 -18.00
CA ILE A 23 -36.78 -16.84 -17.88
C ILE A 23 -36.77 -16.34 -16.43
N VAL A 24 -37.92 -16.32 -15.76
CA VAL A 24 -38.03 -15.93 -14.35
C VAL A 24 -37.22 -16.89 -13.45
N LEU A 25 -37.30 -18.19 -13.70
CA LEU A 25 -36.53 -19.20 -12.99
C LEU A 25 -35.03 -19.02 -13.21
N LEU A 26 -34.61 -18.68 -14.44
CA LEU A 26 -33.21 -18.43 -14.75
C LEU A 26 -32.68 -17.17 -14.05
N PHE A 27 -33.47 -16.10 -14.00
CA PHE A 27 -33.11 -14.88 -13.24
C PHE A 27 -33.12 -15.11 -11.73
N ALA A 28 -34.06 -15.90 -11.21
CA ALA A 28 -34.09 -16.27 -9.81
C ALA A 28 -32.86 -17.12 -9.44
N LEU A 29 -32.53 -18.12 -10.26
CA LEU A 29 -31.35 -18.95 -10.08
C LEU A 29 -30.07 -18.12 -10.19
N PHE A 30 -29.98 -17.24 -11.20
CA PHE A 30 -28.86 -16.33 -11.36
C PHE A 30 -28.71 -15.37 -10.17
N GLY A 31 -29.82 -14.81 -9.67
CA GLY A 31 -29.83 -13.97 -8.48
C GLY A 31 -29.35 -14.72 -7.22
N VAL A 32 -29.76 -15.97 -7.04
CA VAL A 32 -29.28 -16.83 -5.94
C VAL A 32 -27.80 -17.17 -6.10
N ILE A 33 -27.33 -17.46 -7.32
CA ILE A 33 -25.91 -17.74 -7.59
C ILE A 33 -25.06 -16.49 -7.33
N VAL A 34 -25.48 -15.32 -7.83
CA VAL A 34 -24.82 -14.04 -7.58
C VAL A 34 -24.82 -13.73 -6.10
N LEU A 35 -25.95 -13.91 -5.40
CA LEU A 35 -26.03 -13.69 -3.96
C LEU A 35 -25.10 -14.65 -3.21
N ALA A 36 -25.02 -15.93 -3.59
CA ALA A 36 -24.09 -16.88 -2.99
C ALA A 36 -22.61 -16.53 -3.24
N ILE A 37 -22.29 -15.92 -4.39
CA ILE A 37 -20.93 -15.49 -4.73
C ILE A 37 -20.56 -14.14 -4.07
N ILE A 38 -21.54 -13.24 -3.88
CA ILE A 38 -21.30 -11.84 -3.44
C ILE A 38 -21.71 -11.54 -2.00
N GLY A 39 -22.67 -12.28 -1.45
CA GLY A 39 -23.24 -12.11 -0.11
C GLY A 39 -23.14 -13.42 0.67
N PRO A 40 -22.19 -13.54 1.62
CA PRO A 40 -22.05 -12.60 2.72
C PRO A 40 -20.57 -12.43 3.07
N SER A 41 -19.80 -11.73 2.24
CA SER A 41 -18.46 -11.31 2.66
C SER A 41 -18.62 -10.06 3.53
N PRO A 42 -18.15 -10.02 4.79
CA PRO A 42 -18.17 -8.83 5.62
C PRO A 42 -17.20 -7.77 5.05
N ARG A 43 -17.66 -7.01 4.04
CA ARG A 43 -16.81 -6.15 3.20
C ARG A 43 -16.20 -4.92 3.89
N ARG A 44 -16.23 -4.82 5.22
CA ARG A 44 -15.68 -3.64 5.94
C ARG A 44 -14.98 -3.96 7.25
N SER A 45 -15.53 -4.83 8.09
CA SER A 45 -14.89 -5.21 9.37
C SER A 45 -13.60 -5.97 9.13
N ASP A 46 -13.62 -6.95 8.22
CA ASP A 46 -12.51 -7.89 8.06
C ASP A 46 -11.27 -7.22 7.47
N TYR A 47 -11.45 -6.23 6.59
CA TYR A 47 -10.34 -5.47 6.03
C TYR A 47 -9.66 -4.58 7.06
N GLU A 48 -10.44 -3.85 7.87
CA GLU A 48 -9.91 -3.00 8.94
C GLU A 48 -9.31 -3.82 10.08
N GLU A 49 -9.93 -4.94 10.44
CA GLU A 49 -9.39 -5.89 11.40
C GLU A 49 -8.08 -6.50 10.91
N THR A 50 -7.99 -6.91 9.64
CA THR A 50 -6.76 -7.48 9.08
C THR A 50 -5.64 -6.44 9.05
N ARG A 51 -5.94 -5.19 8.67
CA ARG A 51 -4.99 -4.06 8.76
C ARG A 51 -4.55 -3.81 10.20
N ALA A 52 -5.47 -3.81 11.15
CA ALA A 52 -5.18 -3.61 12.57
C ALA A 52 -4.30 -4.73 13.12
N LYS A 53 -4.66 -6.00 12.86
CA LYS A 53 -3.88 -7.19 13.23
C LYS A 53 -2.47 -7.10 12.66
N LYS A 54 -2.33 -6.76 11.37
CA LYS A 54 -1.01 -6.59 10.72
C LYS A 54 -0.18 -5.47 11.35
N ARG A 55 -0.79 -4.34 11.74
CA ARG A 55 -0.08 -3.27 12.46
C ARG A 55 0.44 -3.75 13.81
N VAL A 56 -0.41 -4.44 14.58
CA VAL A 56 -0.04 -4.97 15.90
C VAL A 56 1.06 -6.02 15.78
N GLU A 57 0.96 -6.93 14.81
CA GLU A 57 1.99 -7.93 14.53
C GLU A 57 3.32 -7.29 14.14
N ASN A 58 3.31 -6.33 13.22
CA ASN A 58 4.52 -5.59 12.85
C ASN A 58 5.15 -4.89 14.06
N LEU A 59 4.34 -4.22 14.89
CA LEU A 59 4.84 -3.57 16.10
C LEU A 59 5.46 -4.57 17.07
N LYS A 60 4.83 -5.73 17.25
CA LYS A 60 5.37 -6.80 18.09
C LYS A 60 6.70 -7.31 17.55
N THR A 61 6.77 -7.63 16.26
CA THR A 61 8.00 -8.09 15.60
C THR A 61 9.13 -7.07 15.76
N LEU A 62 8.85 -5.79 15.52
CA LEU A 62 9.86 -4.73 15.69
C LEU A 62 10.31 -4.60 17.15
N ARG A 63 9.41 -4.77 18.11
CA ARG A 63 9.76 -4.76 19.54
C ARG A 63 10.61 -5.96 19.92
N ASP A 64 10.21 -7.15 19.50
CA ASP A 64 10.96 -8.38 19.75
C ASP A 64 12.36 -8.34 19.11
N GLU A 65 12.48 -7.78 17.90
CA GLU A 65 13.76 -7.54 17.23
C GLU A 65 14.61 -6.51 17.98
N ALA A 66 14.01 -5.40 18.42
CA ALA A 66 14.70 -4.38 19.20
C ALA A 66 15.18 -4.95 20.54
N ASP A 67 14.33 -5.67 21.27
CA ASP A 67 14.68 -6.28 22.55
C ASP A 67 15.82 -7.28 22.37
N LYS A 68 15.74 -8.17 21.38
CA LYS A 68 16.86 -9.07 21.05
C LYS A 68 18.14 -8.32 20.72
N ALA A 69 18.04 -7.23 19.97
CA ALA A 69 19.15 -6.38 19.60
C ALA A 69 19.79 -5.66 20.81
N LEU A 70 19.00 -5.34 21.84
CA LEU A 70 19.45 -4.63 23.04
C LEU A 70 20.00 -5.58 24.12
N THR A 71 19.46 -6.79 24.25
CA THR A 71 19.83 -7.71 25.35
C THR A 71 20.88 -8.75 24.98
N ASN A 72 21.16 -8.95 23.68
CA ASN A 72 22.06 -10.00 23.24
C ASN A 72 23.33 -9.46 22.60
N TYR A 73 24.39 -10.28 22.68
CA TYR A 73 25.61 -10.06 21.93
C TYR A 73 25.40 -10.42 20.46
N ALA A 74 25.87 -9.57 19.56
CA ALA A 74 25.83 -9.83 18.13
C ALA A 74 26.97 -9.10 17.42
N TRP A 75 27.42 -9.64 16.30
CA TRP A 75 28.33 -8.92 15.41
C TRP A 75 27.56 -7.86 14.61
N VAL A 76 28.03 -6.62 14.61
CA VAL A 76 27.50 -5.55 13.75
C VAL A 76 28.18 -5.60 12.39
N ASP A 77 29.51 -5.72 12.38
CA ASP A 77 30.32 -5.91 11.18
C ASP A 77 31.51 -6.81 11.50
N LYS A 78 31.43 -8.07 11.08
CA LYS A 78 32.49 -9.07 11.31
C LYS A 78 33.78 -8.71 10.59
N ASN A 79 33.72 -8.06 9.43
CA ASN A 79 34.89 -7.74 8.64
C ASN A 79 35.71 -6.61 9.29
N LYS A 80 35.02 -5.68 9.95
CA LYS A 80 35.66 -4.59 10.70
C LYS A 80 35.91 -4.92 12.18
N GLY A 81 35.49 -6.10 12.63
CA GLY A 81 35.62 -6.50 14.04
C GLY A 81 34.70 -5.71 14.99
N LEU A 82 33.59 -5.14 14.49
CA LEU A 82 32.63 -4.41 15.32
C LEU A 82 31.56 -5.35 15.87
N ALA A 83 31.50 -5.49 17.18
CA ALA A 83 30.48 -6.22 17.90
C ALA A 83 29.59 -5.29 18.73
N ARG A 84 28.32 -5.64 18.85
CA ARG A 84 27.37 -5.06 19.80
C ARG A 84 27.40 -5.87 21.08
N ILE A 85 27.38 -5.16 22.20
CA ILE A 85 27.19 -5.70 23.54
C ILE A 85 25.78 -5.35 24.06
N PRO A 86 25.22 -6.13 24.99
CA PRO A 86 23.96 -5.81 25.66
C PRO A 86 24.00 -4.45 26.35
N ILE A 87 22.86 -3.78 26.39
CA ILE A 87 22.76 -2.42 26.90
C ILE A 87 23.10 -2.34 28.39
N GLU A 88 22.73 -3.33 29.20
CA GLU A 88 23.07 -3.40 30.63
C GLU A 88 24.59 -3.38 30.80
N ARG A 89 25.30 -4.19 30.00
CA ARG A 89 26.76 -4.24 30.05
C ARG A 89 27.41 -2.96 29.52
N ALA A 90 26.84 -2.36 28.47
CA ALA A 90 27.31 -1.08 27.97
C ALA A 90 27.18 0.01 29.04
N MET A 91 26.06 0.05 29.76
CA MET A 91 25.86 0.99 30.86
C MET A 91 26.87 0.79 31.99
N GLU A 92 27.12 -0.45 32.41
CA GLU A 92 28.15 -0.74 33.43
C GLU A 92 29.54 -0.25 33.03
N LEU A 93 29.94 -0.54 31.79
CA LEU A 93 31.26 -0.16 31.27
C LEU A 93 31.38 1.35 31.13
N THR A 94 30.35 2.01 30.61
CA THR A 94 30.33 3.47 30.47
C THR A 94 30.38 4.16 31.83
N VAL A 95 29.61 3.71 32.83
CA VAL A 95 29.69 4.25 34.19
C VAL A 95 31.09 4.07 34.78
N ALA A 96 31.70 2.89 34.62
CA ALA A 96 33.04 2.63 35.09
C ALA A 96 34.09 3.51 34.40
N ASP A 97 33.94 3.78 33.11
CA ASP A 97 34.85 4.63 32.35
C ASP A 97 34.66 6.12 32.66
N LEU A 98 33.42 6.57 32.85
CA LEU A 98 33.12 7.92 33.32
C LEU A 98 33.67 8.15 34.74
N ALA A 99 33.60 7.16 35.63
CA ALA A 99 34.16 7.27 36.98
C ALA A 99 35.70 7.46 36.98
N LYS A 100 36.39 6.96 35.95
CA LYS A 100 37.84 7.17 35.76
C LYS A 100 38.16 8.52 35.11
N GLN A 101 37.21 9.09 34.37
CA GLN A 101 37.40 10.38 33.72
C GLN A 101 37.17 11.53 34.69
N LYS A 102 38.01 12.57 34.60
CA LYS A 102 37.84 13.78 35.39
C LYS A 102 36.70 14.60 34.77
N PRO A 103 35.73 15.09 35.58
CA PRO A 103 34.67 15.94 35.08
C PRO A 103 35.25 17.16 34.36
N ALA A 104 34.88 17.37 33.10
CA ALA A 104 35.17 18.62 32.41
C ALA A 104 34.24 19.72 32.95
N PRO A 105 34.72 20.98 33.04
CA PRO A 105 33.85 22.09 33.42
C PRO A 105 32.69 22.20 32.43
N ALA A 106 31.47 22.33 32.93
CA ALA A 106 30.31 22.62 32.10
C ALA A 106 30.58 23.93 31.33
N GLY A 107 30.35 23.90 30.02
CA GLY A 107 30.42 25.11 29.20
C GLY A 107 29.43 26.17 29.69
N PRO A 108 29.62 27.45 29.29
CA PRO A 108 28.73 28.52 29.71
C PRO A 108 27.28 28.17 29.35
N ILE A 109 26.40 28.22 30.35
CA ILE A 109 24.96 28.10 30.14
C ILE A 109 24.56 29.33 29.33
N ALA A 110 24.14 29.13 28.08
CA ALA A 110 23.45 30.17 27.35
C ALA A 110 22.23 30.56 28.18
N ALA A 111 22.19 31.80 28.68
CA ALA A 111 20.99 32.34 29.27
C ALA A 111 19.85 32.13 28.27
N PRO A 112 18.65 31.68 28.70
CA PRO A 112 17.52 31.63 27.79
C PRO A 112 17.38 33.04 27.22
N THR A 113 17.65 33.19 25.93
CA THR A 113 17.20 34.37 25.20
C THR A 113 15.72 34.48 25.56
N PRO A 114 15.24 35.62 26.08
CA PRO A 114 13.82 35.82 26.18
C PRO A 114 13.27 35.63 24.77
N GLU A 115 12.70 34.46 24.49
CA GLU A 115 11.67 34.35 23.49
C GLU A 115 10.68 35.41 23.93
N ALA A 116 10.70 36.54 23.20
CA ALA A 116 9.72 37.59 23.36
C ALA A 116 8.40 36.87 23.51
N GLN A 117 7.79 36.98 24.69
CA GLN A 117 6.53 36.34 25.01
C GLN A 117 5.66 36.56 23.78
N ALA A 118 5.42 35.49 23.03
CA ALA A 118 4.43 35.51 21.98
C ALA A 118 3.15 35.80 22.75
N THR A 119 2.75 37.06 22.70
CA THR A 119 1.49 37.57 23.20
C THR A 119 0.44 36.55 22.85
N ALA A 120 -0.10 35.89 23.87
CA ALA A 120 -1.35 35.18 23.73
C ALA A 120 -2.38 36.21 23.27
N GLY A 121 -2.65 36.21 21.97
CA GLY A 121 -3.48 37.23 21.33
C GLY A 121 -3.31 37.23 19.82
N ALA A 122 -4.03 36.31 19.16
CA ALA A 122 -4.47 36.40 17.76
C ALA A 122 -3.39 36.74 16.70
N GLY A 123 -2.71 35.71 16.20
CA GLY A 123 -1.93 35.77 14.95
C GLY A 123 -2.27 34.58 14.08
N ALA A 124 -3.14 34.79 13.10
CA ALA A 124 -3.47 33.80 12.07
C ALA A 124 -2.18 33.27 11.41
N SER A 125 -2.09 31.94 11.22
CA SER A 125 -1.08 31.35 10.33
C SER A 125 -1.10 32.08 8.98
N PRO A 126 0.07 32.46 8.41
CA PRO A 126 0.11 32.86 7.01
C PRO A 126 -0.22 31.62 6.19
N ALA A 127 -1.42 31.60 5.61
CA ALA A 127 -1.74 30.69 4.53
C ALA A 127 -0.75 30.92 3.37
N PRO A 128 -0.22 29.87 2.71
CA PRO A 128 0.54 30.03 1.48
C PRO A 128 -0.28 30.84 0.47
N ALA A 129 0.30 31.92 -0.04
CA ALA A 129 -0.37 32.83 -0.95
C ALA A 129 -0.90 32.08 -2.18
N ALA A 130 -2.22 32.06 -2.33
CA ALA A 130 -2.86 31.79 -3.61
C ALA A 130 -2.51 32.95 -4.57
N PRO A 131 -2.10 32.68 -5.83
CA PRO A 131 -1.86 33.74 -6.79
C PRO A 131 -3.16 34.48 -7.10
N ALA A 132 -3.15 35.80 -6.90
CA ALA A 132 -4.30 36.67 -7.13
C ALA A 132 -4.64 36.79 -8.64
N PRO A 133 -5.92 37.01 -8.99
CA PRO A 133 -6.38 37.00 -10.37
C PRO A 133 -6.04 38.35 -11.04
N ALA A 134 -5.14 38.33 -12.01
CA ALA A 134 -5.01 39.43 -12.96
C ALA A 134 -6.10 39.27 -14.04
N GLY A 135 -6.71 40.40 -14.39
CA GLY A 135 -7.96 40.50 -15.13
C GLY A 135 -8.01 39.77 -16.47
N SER A 136 -9.24 39.51 -16.88
CA SER A 136 -9.64 39.05 -18.20
C SER A 136 -9.03 39.90 -19.32
N PRO A 137 -8.53 39.27 -20.39
CA PRO A 137 -8.74 39.78 -21.72
C PRO A 137 -9.57 38.82 -22.57
N GLN A 138 -10.42 39.48 -23.32
CA GLN A 138 -11.37 39.05 -24.31
C GLN A 138 -10.72 38.39 -25.53
N SER A 139 -11.43 37.38 -26.05
CA SER A 139 -11.51 36.86 -27.42
C SER A 139 -10.29 36.88 -28.35
N GLY A 140 -10.00 35.71 -28.93
CA GLY A 140 -9.67 35.61 -30.35
C GLY A 140 -8.40 34.83 -30.67
N GLY A 141 -8.54 33.80 -31.53
CA GLY A 141 -7.49 33.41 -32.47
C GLY A 141 -6.74 32.11 -32.20
N ALA A 142 -7.09 31.08 -32.99
CA ALA A 142 -6.22 30.13 -33.69
C ALA A 142 -5.11 29.33 -32.92
N SER A 143 -5.38 28.03 -32.80
CA SER A 143 -4.53 26.82 -33.06
C SER A 143 -3.17 27.02 -33.80
N PRO A 144 -2.29 25.99 -33.90
CA PRO A 144 -1.74 25.04 -32.92
C PRO A 144 -0.18 25.06 -32.92
N ALA A 145 0.52 24.53 -31.90
CA ALA A 145 1.76 23.73 -32.05
C ALA A 145 2.57 23.54 -30.74
N ALA A 146 3.13 22.32 -30.64
CA ALA A 146 4.35 21.92 -29.93
C ALA A 146 4.33 21.79 -28.38
N SER A 147 3.90 20.60 -27.93
CA SER A 147 4.32 20.04 -26.64
C SER A 147 5.54 19.13 -26.83
N PRO A 148 6.67 19.35 -26.15
CA PRO A 148 7.68 18.33 -25.97
C PRO A 148 7.63 17.76 -24.55
N GLY A 149 7.33 16.46 -24.46
CA GLY A 149 8.16 15.52 -23.72
C GLY A 149 7.88 15.25 -22.23
N ALA A 150 7.67 13.95 -21.97
CA ALA A 150 7.97 13.17 -20.75
C ALA A 150 6.98 13.22 -19.58
N GLN A 151 6.58 12.10 -18.96
CA GLN A 151 6.67 10.66 -19.23
C GLN A 151 5.73 9.98 -18.20
N ALA A 152 4.90 9.04 -18.64
CA ALA A 152 3.95 8.31 -17.81
C ALA A 152 4.61 7.12 -17.06
N PRO A 153 4.07 6.68 -15.91
CA PRO A 153 4.66 5.64 -15.07
C PRO A 153 4.58 4.25 -15.71
N ALA A 154 5.66 3.47 -15.55
CA ALA A 154 5.88 2.17 -16.16
C ALA A 154 4.93 1.07 -15.63
N SER A 155 4.37 0.30 -16.56
CA SER A 155 3.69 -0.99 -16.32
C SER A 155 4.69 -2.13 -16.07
N PRO A 156 4.31 -3.21 -15.35
CA PRO A 156 5.18 -4.34 -15.06
C PRO A 156 5.34 -5.27 -16.27
N ALA A 157 6.57 -5.68 -16.57
CA ALA A 157 6.92 -6.58 -17.65
C ALA A 157 6.52 -8.05 -17.37
N ALA A 158 6.11 -8.75 -18.42
CA ALA A 158 5.84 -10.18 -18.49
C ALA A 158 7.13 -11.03 -18.36
N PRO A 159 7.04 -12.29 -17.89
CA PRO A 159 8.20 -13.16 -17.72
C PRO A 159 8.79 -13.61 -19.06
N SER A 160 10.11 -13.45 -19.19
CA SER A 160 10.93 -13.92 -20.30
C SER A 160 11.09 -15.45 -20.29
N SER A 161 10.82 -16.08 -21.43
CA SER A 161 11.07 -17.51 -21.72
C SER A 161 12.54 -17.92 -21.52
N PRO A 162 12.83 -19.19 -21.16
CA PRO A 162 14.20 -19.69 -21.02
C PRO A 162 14.88 -19.87 -22.40
N PRO A 163 16.21 -19.74 -22.48
CA PRO A 163 16.97 -20.09 -23.69
C PRO A 163 16.94 -21.61 -23.91
N GLY A 164 16.64 -22.03 -25.15
CA GLY A 164 16.61 -23.43 -25.56
C GLY A 164 17.99 -24.12 -25.53
N PRO A 165 18.00 -25.47 -25.52
CA PRO A 165 19.23 -26.24 -25.43
C PRO A 165 20.09 -26.10 -26.68
N ALA A 166 21.39 -25.87 -26.48
CA ALA A 166 22.41 -25.93 -27.52
C ALA A 166 22.47 -27.35 -28.11
N SER A 167 22.36 -27.44 -29.44
CA SER A 167 22.59 -28.67 -30.20
C SER A 167 24.05 -29.14 -30.05
N PRO A 168 24.32 -30.45 -29.90
CA PRO A 168 25.68 -30.98 -29.83
C PRO A 168 26.32 -31.04 -31.22
N SER A 169 27.53 -30.51 -31.35
CA SER A 169 28.42 -30.73 -32.50
C SER A 169 28.99 -32.17 -32.51
N PRO A 170 29.11 -32.84 -33.67
CA PRO A 170 29.59 -34.21 -33.75
C PRO A 170 31.13 -34.25 -33.73
N THR A 171 31.72 -34.80 -32.66
CA THR A 171 33.13 -35.19 -32.65
C THR A 171 33.26 -36.69 -32.89
N LYS A 172 33.99 -36.97 -33.97
CA LYS A 172 34.39 -38.24 -34.55
C LYS A 172 35.54 -38.87 -33.75
N SER A 173 35.34 -40.07 -33.22
CA SER A 173 36.42 -41.05 -32.91
C SER A 173 36.95 -41.62 -34.24
N PRO A 174 38.19 -42.16 -34.37
CA PRO A 174 38.88 -43.08 -33.44
C PRO A 174 40.18 -42.55 -32.82
#